data_AF-T1C016-F1
#
_entry.id   AF-T1C016-F1
#
_cell.length_a   1.000
_cell.length_b   1.000
_cell.length_c   1.000
_cell.angle_alpha   90.00
_cell.angle_beta   90.00
_cell.angle_gamma   90.00
#
_symmetry.space_group_name_H-M   'P 1'
#
loop_
_entity.id
_entity.type
_entity.pdbx_description
1 polymer ?
#
loop_
_entity_poly.entity_id
_entity_poly.type
_entity_poly.pdbx_seq_one_letter_code
_entity_poly.pdbx_strand_id
1 'polypeptide(L)'
;MLLARALHRQPRFLVLDETTSHSDLANERGADMLVQQLHITRIVLAHRPETLIAADRAPELRRPEIKPTACGLLRAHTAWGG
;
A
#
# COMPACT_ATOMS: atom_id res chain seq x y z
N MET A 1 -11.18 -14.62 5.05
CA MET A 1 -10.99 -14.96 6.49
C MET A 1 -10.04 -14.03 7.26
N LEU A 2 -9.18 -13.21 6.60
CA LEU A 2 -8.29 -12.27 7.30
C LEU A 2 -9.02 -11.06 7.89
N LEU A 3 -9.92 -10.43 7.12
CA LEU A 3 -10.65 -9.24 7.55
C LEU A 3 -11.46 -9.47 8.83
N ALA A 4 -12.19 -10.58 8.93
CA ALA A 4 -12.98 -10.92 10.11
C ALA A 4 -12.12 -11.02 11.38
N ARG A 5 -10.92 -11.62 11.28
CA ARG A 5 -9.96 -11.69 12.40
C ARG A 5 -9.38 -10.33 12.75
N ALA A 6 -9.12 -9.49 11.75
CA ALA A 6 -8.65 -8.13 11.97
C ALA A 6 -9.69 -7.29 12.74
N LEU A 7 -10.97 -7.39 12.35
CA LEU A 7 -12.08 -6.67 12.98
C LEU A 7 -12.42 -7.19 14.38
N HIS A 8 -12.24 -8.49 14.64
CA HIS A 8 -12.48 -9.07 15.96
C HIS A 8 -11.64 -8.41 17.07
N ARG A 9 -10.47 -7.84 16.72
CA ARG A 9 -9.61 -7.12 17.67
C ARG A 9 -10.06 -5.67 17.94
N GLN A 10 -11.18 -5.23 17.38
CA GLN A 10 -11.69 -3.85 17.46
C GLN A 10 -10.59 -2.80 17.19
N PRO A 11 -9.94 -2.87 16.02
CA PRO A 11 -8.81 -2.00 15.74
C PRO A 11 -9.25 -0.54 15.63
N ARG A 12 -8.41 0.39 16.06
CA ARG A 12 -8.64 1.84 15.87
C ARG A 12 -8.44 2.26 14.41
N PHE A 13 -7.56 1.55 13.69
CA PHE A 13 -7.22 1.81 12.30
C PHE A 13 -7.10 0.49 11.54
N LEU A 14 -7.57 0.46 10.29
CA LEU A 14 -7.48 -0.70 9.42
C LEU A 14 -6.62 -0.37 8.20
N VAL A 15 -5.60 -1.18 7.93
CA VAL A 15 -4.78 -1.06 6.71
C VAL A 15 -5.07 -2.25 5.81
N LEU A 16 -5.40 -1.97 4.55
CA LEU A 16 -5.78 -2.97 3.55
C LEU A 16 -4.93 -2.77 2.29
N ASP A 17 -4.55 -3.89 1.68
CA ASP A 17 -3.90 -3.91 0.38
C ASP A 17 -4.88 -4.52 -0.65
N GLU A 18 -5.34 -3.72 -1.61
CA GLU A 18 -6.27 -4.16 -2.65
C GLU A 18 -5.50 -4.96 -3.70
N THR A 19 -5.10 -6.18 -3.35
CA THR A 19 -4.34 -7.05 -4.26
C THR A 19 -5.26 -7.62 -5.34
N THR A 20 -5.21 -6.99 -6.51
CA THR A 20 -5.91 -7.34 -7.77
C THR A 20 -5.38 -8.65 -8.39
N SER A 21 -5.25 -9.72 -7.62
CA SER A 21 -4.77 -11.02 -8.10
C SER A 21 -5.80 -12.13 -7.92
N HIS A 22 -6.71 -12.19 -8.91
CA HIS A 22 -7.14 -13.43 -9.57
C HIS A 22 -7.89 -14.52 -8.78
N SER A 23 -8.66 -14.24 -7.73
CA SER A 23 -9.60 -15.25 -7.22
C SER A 23 -10.86 -14.63 -6.58
N ASP A 24 -11.99 -14.88 -7.24
CA ASP A 24 -13.37 -14.68 -6.76
C ASP A 24 -13.88 -13.24 -6.61
N LEU A 25 -14.11 -12.59 -7.76
CA LEU A 25 -14.94 -11.38 -7.93
C LEU A 25 -16.27 -11.38 -7.12
N ALA A 26 -16.84 -12.54 -6.83
CA ALA A 26 -18.07 -12.66 -6.06
C ALA A 26 -17.84 -12.48 -4.54
N ASN A 27 -16.75 -13.02 -4.00
CA ASN A 27 -16.43 -12.91 -2.57
C ASN A 27 -15.86 -11.53 -2.23
N GLU A 28 -15.14 -10.91 -3.17
CA GLU A 28 -14.57 -9.57 -2.97
C GLU A 28 -15.65 -8.49 -2.89
N ARG A 29 -16.68 -8.53 -3.75
CA ARG A 29 -17.79 -7.56 -3.70
C ARG A 29 -18.46 -7.48 -2.34
N GLY A 30 -18.65 -8.64 -1.69
CA GLY A 30 -19.21 -8.70 -0.34
C GLY A 30 -18.28 -8.11 0.70
N ALA A 31 -16.98 -8.41 0.61
CA ALA A 31 -15.97 -7.83 1.49
C ALA A 31 -15.84 -6.30 1.30
N ASP A 32 -15.86 -5.81 0.06
CA ASP A 32 -15.79 -4.39 -0.26
C ASP A 32 -16.97 -3.62 0.31
N MET A 33 -18.20 -4.12 0.14
CA MET A 33 -19.40 -3.53 0.73
C MET A 33 -19.32 -3.50 2.26
N LEU A 34 -18.88 -4.60 2.86
CA LEU A 34 -18.77 -4.72 4.31
C LEU A 34 -17.70 -3.77 4.84
N VAL A 35 -16.57 -3.66 4.14
CA VAL A 35 -15.52 -2.67 4.40
C VAL A 35 -16.12 -1.27 4.29
N GLN A 36 -16.76 -0.88 3.18
CA GLN A 36 -17.38 0.44 3.01
C GLN A 36 -18.32 0.84 4.17
N GLN A 37 -19.06 -0.10 4.74
CA GLN A 37 -19.98 0.15 5.87
C GLN A 37 -19.32 0.31 7.25
N LEU A 38 -18.02 0.01 7.40
CA LEU A 38 -17.33 0.13 8.70
C LEU A 38 -17.07 1.59 9.09
N HIS A 39 -17.50 2.00 10.28
CA HIS A 39 -17.13 3.30 10.85
C HIS A 39 -15.75 3.26 11.54
N ILE A 40 -14.72 2.87 10.80
CA ILE A 40 -13.31 2.82 11.23
C ILE A 40 -12.44 3.59 10.25
N THR A 41 -11.49 4.37 10.77
CA THR A 41 -10.46 5.01 9.95
C THR A 41 -9.62 3.95 9.27
N ARG A 42 -9.47 4.06 7.95
CA ARG A 42 -8.78 3.04 7.15
C ARG A 42 -7.81 3.65 6.16
N ILE A 43 -6.81 2.87 5.80
CA ILE A 43 -5.84 3.17 4.75
C ILE A 43 -5.90 1.99 3.77
N VAL A 44 -6.24 2.28 2.52
CA VAL A 44 -6.34 1.26 1.47
C VAL A 44 -5.34 1.62 0.39
N LEU A 45 -4.50 0.66 0.00
CA LEU A 45 -3.72 0.76 -1.22
C LEU A 45 -4.68 0.52 -2.38
N ALA A 46 -5.19 1.61 -2.95
CA ALA A 46 -6.19 1.55 -4.00
C ALA A 46 -5.54 1.18 -5.33
N HIS A 47 -6.01 0.08 -5.92
CA HIS A 47 -5.64 -0.34 -7.28
C HIS A 47 -6.75 -0.06 -8.29
N ARG A 48 -7.96 0.28 -7.80
CA ARG A 48 -9.13 0.58 -8.63
C ARG A 48 -9.60 2.03 -8.50
N PRO A 49 -10.09 2.65 -9.59
CA PRO A 49 -10.66 4.01 -9.54
C PRO A 49 -11.85 4.13 -8.58
N GLU A 50 -12.67 3.08 -8.46
CA GLU A 50 -13.82 3.09 -7.56
C GLU A 50 -13.39 3.25 -6.09
N THR A 51 -12.29 2.60 -5.70
CA THR A 51 -11.70 2.69 -4.36
C THR A 51 -11.15 4.08 -4.08
N LEU A 52 -10.57 4.74 -5.09
CA LEU A 52 -10.12 6.13 -4.99
C LEU A 52 -11.29 7.11 -4.83
N ILE A 53 -12.38 6.91 -5.59
CA ILE A 53 -13.58 7.76 -5.55
C ILE A 53 -14.27 7.70 -4.19
N ALA A 54 -14.27 6.53 -3.54
CA ALA A 54 -14.88 6.33 -2.24
C ALA A 54 -14.02 6.85 -1.06
N ALA A 55 -12.78 7.27 -1.30
CA ALA A 55 -11.85 7.67 -0.25
C ALA A 55 -12.03 9.14 0.15
N ASP A 56 -11.95 9.43 1.46
CA ASP A 56 -11.94 10.81 1.96
C ASP A 56 -10.70 11.60 1.47
N ARG A 57 -9.58 10.88 1.28
CA ARG A 57 -8.31 11.42 0.79
C ARG A 57 -7.60 10.37 -0.05
N ALA A 58 -7.05 10.80 -1.18
CA ALA A 58 -6.32 9.93 -2.12
C ALA A 58 -4.97 10.55 -2.51
N PRO A 59 -3.99 10.62 -1.59
CA PRO A 59 -2.64 11.07 -1.95
C PRO A 59 -1.94 10.02 -2.82
N GLU A 60 -1.31 10.48 -3.90
CA GLU A 60 -0.47 9.62 -4.74
C GLU A 60 0.90 9.42 -4.08
N LEU A 61 1.33 8.16 -3.95
CA LEU A 61 2.68 7.84 -3.50
C LEU A 61 3.65 8.04 -4.68
N ARG A 62 4.43 9.12 -4.65
CA ARG A 62 5.51 9.34 -5.62
C ARG A 62 6.74 8.52 -5.23
N ARG A 63 7.50 8.08 -6.23
CA ARG A 63 8.81 7.47 -6.00
C ARG A 63 9.68 8.41 -5.18
N PRO A 64 10.40 7.90 -4.17
CA PRO A 64 11.38 8.72 -3.46
C PRO A 64 12.42 9.23 -4.45
N GLU A 65 12.72 10.53 -4.37
CA GLU A 65 13.87 11.10 -5.07
C GLU A 65 15.13 10.48 -4.45
N ILE A 66 15.77 9.55 -5.17
CA ILE A 66 17.04 8.97 -4.75
C ILE A 66 18.10 10.03 -4.99
N LYS A 67 18.37 10.85 -3.98
CA LYS A 67 19.54 11.73 -4.00
C LYS A 67 20.78 10.83 -3.88
N PRO A 68 21.70 10.86 -4.85
CA PRO A 68 22.97 10.19 -4.70
C PRO A 68 23.63 10.76 -3.45
N THR A 69 23.62 9.99 -2.37
CA THR A 69 24.43 10.32 -1.21
C THR A 69 25.84 10.03 -1.68
N ALA A 70 26.69 11.05 -1.79
CA ALA A 70 28.10 10.84 -2.05
C ALA A 70 28.59 9.87 -0.97
N CYS A 71 28.80 8.61 -1.36
CA CYS A 71 29.41 7.63 -0.49
C CYS A 71 30.86 8.09 -0.35
N GLY A 72 31.12 8.88 0.68
CA GLY A 72 32.45 9.37 1.00
C GLY A 72 33.30 8.22 1.49
N LEU A 73 33.80 7.39 0.56
CA LEU A 73 34.96 6.50 0.63
C LEU A 73 34.87 5.47 -0.47
N LEU A 74 35.39 5.82 -1.65
CA LEU A 74 36.17 4.91 -2.49
C LEU A 74 37.02 5.82 -3.38
N ARG A 75 38.19 6.19 -2.84
CA ARG A 75 39.30 6.59 -3.70
C ARG A 75 39.55 5.40 -4.63
N ALA A 76 39.21 5.55 -5.90
CA ALA A 76 39.68 4.66 -6.94
C ALA A 76 41.21 4.80 -6.98
N HIS A 77 41.92 3.94 -6.23
CA HIS A 77 43.32 3.63 -6.52
C HIS A 77 43.32 2.76 -7.78
N THR A 78 43.19 3.38 -8.95
CA THR A 78 43.67 2.78 -10.19
C THR A 78 45.18 3.00 -10.26
N ALA A 79 45.90 2.18 -9.49
CA ALA A 79 47.25 1.78 -9.86
C ALA A 79 47.10 0.61 -10.85
N TRP A 80 47.02 0.92 -12.14
CA TRP A 80 47.20 -0.04 -13.23
C TRP A 80 47.92 0.68 -14.38
N GLY A 81 49.21 0.41 -14.50
CA GLY A 81 49.98 0.25 -15.74
C GLY A 81 50.05 1.38 -16.76
N GLY A 82 51.24 1.95 -16.92
CA GLY A 82 51.65 2.78 -18.06
C GLY A 82 52.91 3.56 -17.76
#